data_AF-A0A1M6LKX8-F1
#
_entry.id   AF-A0A1M6LKX8-F1
#
_cell.length_a   1.000
_cell.length_b   1.000
_cell.length_c   1.000
_cell.angle_alpha   90.00
_cell.angle_beta   90.00
_cell.angle_gamma   90.00
#
_symmetry.space_group_name_H-M   'P 1'
#
loop_
_entity.id
_entity.type
_entity.pdbx_description
1 polymer ?
#
loop_
_entity_poly.entity_id
_entity_poly.type
_entity_poly.pdbx_seq_one_letter_code
_entity_poly.pdbx_strand_id
1 'polypeptide(L)' 'MIDRTIKIEISPVELLVLKKLVLINAALAQALTDPFAAREQASMVRSINELVLRADVASKVRA' A
#
# COMPACT_ATOMS: atom_id res chain seq x y z
N MET A 1 -15.52 -26.92 -11.01
CA MET A 1 -15.13 -25.50 -11.18
C MET A 1 -13.95 -25.26 -10.23
N ILE A 2 -12.73 -25.11 -10.76
CA ILE A 2 -11.53 -24.95 -9.90
C ILE A 2 -11.47 -23.48 -9.51
N ASP A 3 -11.70 -23.20 -8.23
CA ASP A 3 -11.45 -21.89 -7.62
C ASP A 3 -9.93 -21.60 -7.71
N ARG A 4 -9.56 -20.62 -8.55
CA ARG A 4 -8.17 -20.16 -8.73
C ARG A 4 -7.88 -18.93 -7.88
N THR A 5 -8.51 -18.79 -6.72
CA THR A 5 -8.20 -17.69 -5.81
C THR A 5 -6.83 -17.94 -5.15
N ILE A 6 -5.78 -17.30 -5.67
CA ILE A 6 -4.47 -17.25 -5.02
C ILE A 6 -4.65 -16.42 -3.73
N LYS A 7 -4.63 -17.08 -2.57
CA LYS A 7 -4.56 -16.41 -1.29
C LYS A 7 -3.13 -15.89 -1.11
N ILE A 8 -2.93 -14.60 -1.34
CA ILE A 8 -1.68 -13.92 -0.99
C ILE A 8 -1.66 -13.78 0.54
N GLU A 9 -0.68 -14.43 1.18
CA GLU A 9 -0.43 -14.28 2.61
C GLU A 9 0.63 -13.20 2.80
N ILE A 10 0.29 -12.17 3.56
CA ILE A 10 1.20 -11.08 3.91
C ILE A 10 1.58 -11.26 5.37
N SER A 11 2.86 -11.51 5.63
CA SER A 11 3.42 -11.58 6.97
C SER A 11 3.42 -10.21 7.66
N PRO A 12 3.51 -10.17 9.00
CA PRO A 12 3.60 -8.89 9.73
C PRO A 12 4.78 -8.01 9.28
N VAL A 13 5.91 -8.62 8.90
CA VAL A 13 7.09 -7.90 8.41
C VAL A 13 6.83 -7.29 7.03
N GLU A 14 6.22 -8.04 6.11
CA GLU A 14 5.84 -7.53 4.78
C GLU A 14 4.83 -6.39 4.90
N LEU A 15 3.85 -6.51 5.81
CA LEU A 15 2.89 -5.45 6.08
C LEU A 15 3.58 -4.18 6.62
N LEU A 16 4.57 -4.33 7.51
CA LEU A 16 5.37 -3.21 8.00
C LEU A 16 6.17 -2.55 6.87
N VAL A 17 6.75 -3.33 5.96
CA VAL A 17 7.46 -2.82 4.77
C VAL A 17 6.51 -2.02 3.89
N LEU A 18 5.30 -2.53 3.62
CA LEU A 18 4.30 -1.79 2.84
C LEU A 18 3.91 -0.47 3.50
N LYS A 19 3.72 -0.45 4.83
CA LYS A 19 3.47 0.80 5.59
C LYS A 19 4.61 1.80 5.44
N LYS A 20 5.87 1.35 5.48
CA LYS A 20 7.03 2.22 5.24
C LYS A 20 7.07 2.76 3.81
N LEU A 21 6.73 1.94 2.82
CA LEU A 21 6.65 2.37 1.42
C LEU A 21 5.62 3.48 1.23
N VAL A 22 4.45 3.39 1.88
CA VAL A 22 3.44 4.46 1.85
C VAL A 22 4.04 5.78 2.38
N LEU A 23 4.75 5.74 3.50
CA LEU A 23 5.37 6.94 4.10
C LEU A 23 6.43 7.57 3.17
N ILE A 24 7.31 6.74 2.59
CA ILE A 24 8.35 7.22 1.66
C ILE A 24 7.70 7.86 0.42
N ASN A 25 6.68 7.22 -0.14
CA ASN A 25 5.98 7.74 -1.32
C ASN A 25 5.20 9.03 -1.00
N ALA A 26 4.68 9.18 0.22
CA ALA A 26 4.04 10.41 0.68
C ALA A 26 5.03 11.56 0.84
N ALA A 27 6.25 11.27 1.34
CA ALA A 27 7.33 12.24 1.40
C ALA A 27 7.78 12.65 -0.01
N LEU A 28 7.91 11.68 -0.93
CA LEU A 28 8.23 11.95 -2.33
C LEU A 28 7.19 12.86 -2.98
N ALA A 29 5.89 12.62 -2.78
CA ALA A 29 4.83 13.48 -3.31
C ALA A 29 4.99 14.95 -2.89
N GLN A 30 5.45 15.20 -1.67
CA GLN A 30 5.67 16.55 -1.13
C GLN A 30 6.99 17.18 -1.62
N ALA A 31 7.98 16.36 -1.95
CA ALA A 31 9.29 16.81 -2.41
C ALA A 31 9.35 17.09 -3.93
N LEU A 32 8.39 16.56 -4.71
CA LEU A 32 8.33 16.77 -6.15
C LEU A 32 8.02 18.24 -6.48
N THR A 33 8.86 18.84 -7.32
CA THR A 33 8.71 20.22 -7.77
C THR A 33 7.75 20.36 -8.95
N ASP A 34 7.63 19.32 -9.79
CA ASP A 34 6.65 19.30 -10.87
C ASP A 34 5.23 19.09 -10.31
N PRO A 35 4.30 20.04 -10.50
CA PRO A 35 2.97 19.96 -9.89
C PRO A 35 2.10 18.84 -10.44
N PHE A 36 2.38 18.33 -11.64
CA PHE A 36 1.64 17.20 -12.21
C PHE A 36 2.13 15.88 -11.59
N ALA A 37 3.44 15.67 -11.56
CA ALA A 37 4.07 14.52 -10.92
C ALA A 37 3.73 14.43 -9.43
N ALA A 38 3.75 15.56 -8.70
CA ALA A 38 3.36 15.60 -7.29
C ALA A 38 1.91 15.12 -7.08
N ARG A 39 0.99 15.53 -7.95
CA ARG A 39 -0.42 15.13 -7.91
C ARG A 39 -0.62 13.65 -8.22
N GLU A 40 0.04 13.15 -9.26
CA GLU A 40 -0.01 11.73 -9.62
C GLU A 40 0.58 10.86 -8.50
N GLN A 41 1.72 11.27 -7.96
CA GLN A 41 2.36 10.60 -6.83
C GLN A 41 1.46 10.59 -5.59
N ALA A 42 0.79 11.71 -5.27
CA ALA A 42 -0.18 11.77 -4.18
C ALA A 42 -1.40 10.85 -4.42
N SER A 43 -1.84 10.72 -5.69
CA SER A 43 -2.90 9.79 -6.07
C SER A 43 -2.49 8.34 -5.85
N MET A 44 -1.27 7.98 -6.27
CA MET A 44 -0.72 6.65 -6.05
C MET A 44 -0.59 6.32 -4.55
N VAL A 45 -0.16 7.28 -3.72
CA VAL A 45 -0.08 7.10 -2.26
C VAL A 45 -1.44 6.71 -1.67
N ARG A 46 -2.54 7.33 -2.11
CA ARG A 46 -3.89 6.97 -1.65
C ARG A 46 -4.23 5.52 -1.99
N SER A 47 -4.01 5.10 -3.23
CA SER A 47 -4.28 3.73 -3.68
C SER A 47 -3.44 2.69 -2.93
N ILE A 48 -2.15 2.95 -2.72
CA ILE A 48 -1.30 2.04 -1.94
C ILE A 48 -1.77 1.98 -0.49
N ASN A 49 -2.15 3.11 0.11
CA ASN A 49 -2.65 3.14 1.48
C ASN A 49 -3.93 2.31 1.65
N GLU A 50 -4.86 2.36 0.69
CA GLU A 50 -6.05 1.49 0.70
C GLU A 50 -5.71 0.00 0.63
N LEU A 51 -4.74 -0.37 -0.22
CA LEU A 51 -4.26 -1.76 -0.29
C LEU A 51 -3.62 -2.22 1.03
N VAL A 52 -2.83 -1.36 1.66
CA VAL A 52 -2.21 -1.64 2.97
C VAL A 52 -3.25 -1.77 4.07
N LEU A 53 -4.29 -0.93 4.07
CA LEU A 53 -5.39 -1.04 5.03
C LEU A 53 -6.14 -2.37 4.88
N ARG A 54 -6.43 -2.77 3.63
CA ARG A 54 -7.06 -4.08 3.35
C ARG A 54 -6.18 -5.24 3.79
N ALA A 55 -4.86 -5.16 3.56
CA ALA A 55 -3.90 -6.15 4.01
C ALA A 55 -3.82 -6.22 5.54
N ASP A 56 -3.84 -5.08 6.24
CA ASP A 56 -3.82 -5.00 7.70
C ASP A 56 -5.07 -5.65 8.31
N VAL A 57 -6.25 -5.35 7.78
CA VAL A 57 -7.51 -5.98 8.21
C VAL A 57 -7.47 -7.50 7.97
N ALA A 58 -7.04 -7.93 6.77
CA ALA A 58 -6.94 -9.35 6.44
C ALA A 58 -5.95 -10.10 7.35
N SER A 59 -4.86 -9.45 7.78
CA SER A 59 -3.88 -10.03 8.70
C SER A 59 -4.43 -10.22 10.11
N LYS A 60 -5.30 -9.32 10.58
CA LYS A 60 -5.90 -9.35 11.92
C LYS A 60 -7.05 -10.35 12.06
N VAL A 61 -7.80 -10.60 10.99
CA VAL A 61 -8.89 -11.61 10.97
C VAL A 61 -8.34 -13.04 11.07
N ARG A 62 -7.03 -13.25 10.82
CA ARG A 62 -6.38 -14.56 10.83
C ARG A 62 -5.58 -14.86 12.10
N ALA A 63 -5.42 -13.88 13.00
CA ALA A 63 -4.75 -14.02 14.29
C ALA A 63 -5.75 -14.41 15.38
#